data_AF-A0A9E4ZNF2-F1
#
_entry.id   AF-A0A9E4ZNF2-F1
#
_cell.length_a   1.000
_cell.length_b   1.000
_cell.length_c   1.000
_cell.angle_alpha   90.00
_cell.angle_beta   90.00
_cell.angle_gamma   90.00
#
_symmetry.space_group_name_H-M   'P 1'
#
loop_
_entity.id
_entity.type
_entity.pdbx_description
1 polymer ?
#
loop_
_entity_poly.entity_id
_entity_poly.type
_entity_poly.pdbx_seq_one_letter_code
_entity_poly.pdbx_strand_id
1 'polypeptide(L)'
;MNLVEGYMLKYRGGIWAVKGCYHPEGFAVAIIRYFNGMKIKRLSDSIALIKQKFPELLKYVKQIGFEVPLVPLKDSEILDPFELSNLPKHVTEFLDALNSKGDVGITGSLLYNPSEAKDMDFLTFNNSYYEKLLRLRKNGVTKALDVVNDEEIETLDYEDFKSLKANRVLEGTFKGIPYTFKIVECTDFGEVLEERYYEGVLEIRRSLKPFSLPVIYDVGSGFATSFRIRFTELKEGAKIFFEGTVYVRKGIIDYDLDTARRVKILT
;
A
#
# COMPACT_ATOMS: atom_id res chain seq x y z
N MET A 1 12.32 -16.40 3.87
CA MET A 1 11.45 -15.54 3.05
C MET A 1 11.01 -14.37 3.90
N ASN A 2 11.12 -13.14 3.40
CA ASN A 2 10.67 -11.95 4.13
C ASN A 2 9.25 -11.60 3.63
N LEU A 3 8.23 -12.02 4.36
CA LEU A 3 6.84 -11.74 4.03
C LEU A 3 6.57 -10.25 4.27
N VAL A 4 6.06 -9.52 3.27
CA VAL A 4 5.86 -8.07 3.35
C VAL A 4 4.63 -7.64 2.52
N GLU A 5 4.31 -6.35 2.52
CA GLU A 5 3.28 -5.73 1.68
C GLU A 5 3.30 -6.29 0.25
N GLY A 6 2.13 -6.76 -0.20
CA GLY A 6 1.95 -7.36 -1.52
C GLY A 6 1.95 -8.89 -1.53
N TYR A 7 2.38 -9.55 -0.46
CA TYR A 7 2.07 -10.98 -0.27
C TYR A 7 0.61 -11.18 0.12
N MET A 8 0.11 -12.40 -0.05
CA MET A 8 -1.22 -12.79 0.44
C MET A 8 -1.16 -14.13 1.18
N LEU A 9 -2.15 -14.35 2.04
CA LEU A 9 -2.32 -15.59 2.80
C LEU A 9 -3.71 -16.16 2.54
N LYS A 10 -3.81 -17.47 2.38
CA LYS A 10 -5.08 -18.18 2.57
C LYS A 10 -5.15 -18.65 4.01
N TYR A 11 -6.17 -18.19 4.72
CA TYR A 11 -6.40 -18.56 6.11
C TYR A 11 -7.89 -18.58 6.42
N ARG A 12 -8.36 -19.71 6.96
CA ARG A 12 -9.76 -19.94 7.39
C ARG A 12 -10.82 -19.48 6.38
N GLY A 13 -10.65 -19.85 5.11
CA GLY A 13 -11.60 -19.52 4.03
C GLY A 13 -11.54 -18.07 3.54
N GLY A 14 -10.60 -17.27 4.02
CA GLY A 14 -10.33 -15.92 3.56
C GLY A 14 -9.01 -15.79 2.79
N ILE A 15 -8.95 -14.79 1.91
CA ILE A 15 -7.70 -14.28 1.34
C ILE A 15 -7.33 -13.01 2.11
N TRP A 16 -6.14 -13.03 2.71
CA TRP A 16 -5.63 -11.97 3.56
C TRP A 16 -4.46 -11.29 2.85
N ALA A 17 -4.56 -9.99 2.59
CA ALA A 17 -3.46 -9.21 2.05
C ALA A 17 -2.52 -8.82 3.18
N VAL A 18 -1.25 -9.18 3.05
CA VAL A 18 -0.19 -8.78 3.99
C VAL A 18 0.01 -7.28 3.91
N LYS A 19 0.10 -6.64 5.08
CA LYS A 19 0.21 -5.19 5.23
C LYS A 19 1.45 -4.75 5.98
N GLY A 20 2.15 -3.79 5.40
CA GLY A 20 3.36 -3.21 5.98
C GLY A 20 4.58 -4.13 5.85
N CYS A 21 5.60 -3.85 6.64
CA CYS A 21 6.89 -4.54 6.60
C CYS A 21 7.24 -5.25 7.91
N TYR A 22 6.64 -4.83 9.02
CA TYR A 22 6.89 -5.43 10.33
C TYR A 22 5.83 -6.48 10.65
N HIS A 23 6.29 -7.66 11.03
CA HIS A 23 5.44 -8.76 11.45
C HIS A 23 6.02 -9.43 12.70
N PRO A 24 5.22 -9.62 13.77
CA PRO A 24 5.64 -10.40 14.93
C PRO A 24 6.02 -11.84 14.55
N GLU A 25 6.93 -12.45 15.29
CA GLU A 25 7.41 -13.82 15.03
C GLU A 25 6.26 -14.83 14.94
N GLY A 26 6.22 -15.61 13.85
CA GLY A 26 5.19 -16.63 13.61
C GLY A 26 3.85 -16.08 13.09
N PHE A 27 3.72 -14.77 12.92
CA PHE A 27 2.51 -14.11 12.44
C PHE A 27 2.79 -13.22 11.23
N ALA A 28 1.73 -12.87 10.51
CA ALA A 28 1.70 -11.77 9.56
C ALA A 28 0.63 -10.76 9.96
N VAL A 29 0.94 -9.49 9.79
CA VAL A 29 -0.06 -8.43 9.83
C VAL A 29 -0.78 -8.45 8.49
N ALA A 30 -2.06 -8.80 8.48
CA ALA A 30 -2.80 -8.96 7.23
C ALA A 30 -4.28 -8.60 7.39
N ILE A 31 -4.86 -8.04 6.33
CA ILE A 31 -6.29 -7.66 6.29
C ILE A 31 -7.04 -8.52 5.30
N ILE A 32 -8.30 -8.82 5.57
CA ILE A 32 -9.08 -9.68 4.70
C ILE A 32 -9.55 -8.91 3.45
N ARG A 33 -9.32 -9.50 2.26
CA ARG A 33 -9.70 -8.91 0.96
C ARG A 33 -10.74 -9.73 0.22
N TYR A 34 -10.88 -10.99 0.61
CA TYR A 34 -11.88 -11.89 0.06
C TYR A 34 -12.31 -12.88 1.13
N PHE A 35 -13.61 -13.10 1.29
CA PHE A 35 -14.15 -14.05 2.26
C PHE A 35 -15.46 -14.64 1.75
N ASN A 36 -15.59 -15.97 1.77
CA ASN A 36 -16.82 -16.67 1.38
C ASN A 36 -17.44 -16.21 0.05
N GLY A 37 -16.61 -16.03 -0.99
CA GLY A 37 -17.10 -15.61 -2.31
C GLY A 37 -17.23 -14.09 -2.51
N MET A 38 -16.98 -13.29 -1.49
CA MET A 38 -17.17 -11.83 -1.53
C MET A 38 -15.86 -11.07 -1.42
N LYS A 39 -15.63 -10.13 -2.36
CA LYS A 39 -14.50 -9.19 -2.31
C LYS A 39 -14.80 -8.05 -1.33
N ILE A 40 -13.85 -7.80 -0.42
CA ILE A 40 -13.93 -6.75 0.60
C ILE A 40 -13.06 -5.58 0.14
N LYS A 41 -13.68 -4.46 -0.22
CA LYS A 41 -13.01 -3.34 -0.89
C LYS A 41 -12.41 -2.32 0.08
N ARG A 42 -13.11 -1.99 1.18
CA ARG A 42 -12.69 -0.97 2.15
C ARG A 42 -11.98 -1.58 3.35
N LEU A 43 -11.04 -0.83 3.93
CA LEU A 43 -10.35 -1.26 5.15
C LEU A 43 -11.33 -1.32 6.32
N SER A 44 -12.23 -0.36 6.44
CA SER A 44 -13.27 -0.32 7.48
C SER A 44 -14.08 -1.63 7.52
N ASP A 45 -14.50 -2.10 6.35
CA ASP A 45 -15.33 -3.29 6.19
C ASP A 45 -14.54 -4.55 6.54
N SER A 46 -13.26 -4.61 6.14
CA SER A 46 -12.35 -5.68 6.54
C SER A 46 -12.21 -5.73 8.06
N ILE A 47 -11.94 -4.60 8.71
CA ILE A 47 -11.76 -4.56 10.17
C ILE A 47 -13.07 -4.92 10.89
N ALA A 48 -14.22 -4.44 10.41
CA ALA A 48 -15.52 -4.81 10.97
C ALA A 48 -15.78 -6.32 10.88
N LEU A 49 -15.47 -6.95 9.74
CA LEU A 49 -15.60 -8.40 9.58
C LEU A 49 -14.66 -9.16 10.52
N ILE A 50 -13.41 -8.72 10.65
CA ILE A 50 -12.43 -9.34 11.56
C ILE A 50 -12.91 -9.25 13.01
N LYS A 51 -13.38 -8.08 13.45
CA LYS A 51 -13.96 -7.91 14.80
C LYS A 51 -15.13 -8.86 15.05
N GLN A 52 -15.95 -9.11 14.04
CA GLN A 52 -17.12 -9.98 14.17
C GLN A 52 -16.78 -11.48 14.13
N LYS A 53 -15.86 -11.89 13.25
CA LYS A 53 -15.63 -13.31 12.91
C LYS A 53 -14.32 -13.88 13.42
N PHE A 54 -13.33 -13.03 13.63
CA PHE A 54 -11.97 -13.39 14.03
C PHE A 54 -11.39 -12.44 15.09
N PRO A 55 -12.15 -12.07 16.15
CA PRO A 55 -11.69 -11.10 17.14
C PRO A 55 -10.41 -11.53 17.84
N GLU A 56 -10.15 -12.84 17.95
CA GLU A 56 -8.95 -13.41 18.56
C GLU A 56 -7.65 -13.12 17.80
N LEU A 57 -7.75 -12.72 16.52
CA LEU A 57 -6.59 -12.34 15.71
C LEU A 57 -6.16 -10.90 15.98
N LEU A 58 -7.03 -10.06 16.55
CA LEU A 58 -6.73 -8.66 16.80
C LEU A 58 -5.83 -8.54 18.03
N LYS A 59 -4.63 -7.99 17.83
CA LYS A 59 -3.65 -7.78 18.90
C LYS A 59 -2.97 -6.45 18.72
N TYR A 60 -2.69 -5.79 19.84
CA TYR A 60 -1.85 -4.59 19.85
C TYR A 60 -0.40 -4.97 19.54
N VAL A 61 0.22 -4.26 18.59
CA VAL A 61 1.62 -4.47 18.21
C VAL A 61 2.38 -3.18 18.45
N LYS A 62 3.37 -3.22 19.35
CA LYS A 62 4.09 -2.02 19.81
C LYS A 62 4.87 -1.30 18.69
N GLN A 63 5.39 -2.03 17.71
CA GLN A 63 6.09 -1.47 16.55
C GLN A 63 5.14 -0.73 15.60
N ILE A 64 3.85 -1.09 15.63
CA ILE A 64 2.83 -0.47 14.79
C ILE A 64 2.11 0.65 15.55
N GLY A 65 1.89 0.49 16.86
CA GLY A 65 1.25 1.50 17.71
C GLY A 65 -0.27 1.39 17.80
N PHE A 66 -0.86 0.33 17.26
CA PHE A 66 -2.31 0.08 17.35
C PHE A 66 -2.64 -1.40 17.19
N GLU A 67 -3.92 -1.72 17.35
CA GLU A 67 -4.46 -3.06 17.18
C GLU A 67 -4.53 -3.45 15.70
N VAL A 68 -3.90 -4.57 15.37
CA VAL A 68 -3.87 -5.12 14.02
C VAL A 68 -4.22 -6.62 14.02
N PRO A 69 -4.75 -7.15 12.91
CA PRO A 69 -4.96 -8.59 12.79
C PRO A 69 -3.63 -9.31 12.58
N LEU A 70 -3.33 -10.27 13.45
CA LEU A 70 -2.18 -11.15 13.38
C LEU A 70 -2.60 -12.54 12.92
N VAL A 71 -2.35 -12.84 11.65
CA VAL A 71 -2.65 -14.13 11.02
C VAL A 71 -1.50 -15.11 11.27
N PRO A 72 -1.73 -16.29 11.86
CA PRO A 72 -0.67 -17.24 12.17
C PRO A 72 -0.13 -17.90 10.89
N LEU A 73 1.19 -17.83 10.70
CA LEU A 73 1.84 -18.36 9.48
C LEU A 73 1.82 -19.88 9.40
N LYS A 74 1.95 -20.55 10.55
CA LYS A 74 1.92 -22.02 10.64
C LYS A 74 0.63 -22.66 10.12
N ASP A 75 -0.47 -21.91 10.15
CA ASP A 75 -1.81 -22.37 9.77
C ASP A 75 -2.27 -21.76 8.43
N SER A 76 -1.37 -21.07 7.74
CA SER A 76 -1.66 -20.32 6.51
C SER A 76 -0.90 -20.88 5.31
N GLU A 77 -1.54 -20.87 4.16
CA GLU A 77 -0.84 -21.02 2.87
C GLU A 77 -0.39 -19.63 2.42
N ILE A 78 0.91 -19.49 2.14
CA ILE A 78 1.48 -18.22 1.64
C ILE A 78 1.37 -18.20 0.12
N LEU A 79 0.76 -17.15 -0.40
CA LEU A 79 0.72 -16.87 -1.83
C LEU A 79 1.86 -15.90 -2.15
N ASP A 80 2.90 -16.41 -2.81
CA ASP A 80 4.07 -15.62 -3.20
C ASP A 80 3.82 -14.95 -4.57
N PRO A 81 3.89 -13.60 -4.65
CA PRO A 81 3.74 -12.86 -5.90
C PRO A 81 4.73 -13.26 -7.02
N PHE A 82 5.88 -13.82 -6.68
CA PHE A 82 6.97 -14.13 -7.61
C PHE A 82 6.92 -15.57 -8.14
N GLU A 83 6.03 -16.41 -7.63
CA GLU A 83 5.92 -17.83 -8.02
C GLU A 83 4.79 -18.11 -9.03
N LEU A 84 4.07 -17.08 -9.47
CA LEU A 84 3.00 -17.24 -10.45
C LEU A 84 3.52 -17.67 -11.82
N SER A 85 2.96 -18.78 -12.31
CA SER A 85 3.15 -19.26 -13.67
C SER A 85 1.88 -19.04 -14.50
N ASN A 86 2.02 -19.00 -15.83
CA ASN A 86 0.91 -18.82 -16.78
C ASN A 86 0.18 -17.48 -16.64
N LEU A 87 0.93 -16.39 -16.79
CA LEU A 87 0.38 -15.04 -16.74
C LEU A 87 -0.53 -14.74 -17.94
N PRO A 88 -1.64 -14.00 -17.74
CA PRO A 88 -2.44 -13.50 -18.85
C PRO A 88 -1.60 -12.69 -19.83
N LYS A 89 -1.92 -12.76 -21.13
CA LYS A 89 -1.16 -12.11 -22.20
C LYS A 89 -0.87 -10.63 -21.94
N HIS A 90 -1.86 -9.88 -21.45
CA HIS A 90 -1.72 -8.46 -21.17
C HIS A 90 -0.72 -8.16 -20.04
N VAL A 91 -0.62 -9.04 -19.04
CA VAL A 91 0.38 -8.96 -17.96
C VAL A 91 1.77 -9.18 -18.54
N THR A 92 1.96 -10.24 -19.32
CA THR A 92 3.25 -10.54 -19.97
C THR A 92 3.71 -9.40 -20.87
N GLU A 93 2.80 -8.83 -21.68
CA GLU A 93 3.12 -7.68 -22.54
C GLU A 93 3.53 -6.44 -21.75
N PHE A 94 2.95 -6.21 -20.56
CA PHE A 94 3.34 -5.10 -19.69
C PHE A 94 4.73 -5.33 -19.08
N LEU A 95 5.01 -6.54 -18.61
CA LEU A 95 6.32 -6.94 -18.09
C LEU A 95 7.41 -6.85 -19.16
N ASP A 96 7.09 -7.25 -20.40
CA ASP A 96 7.99 -7.11 -21.55
C ASP A 96 8.29 -5.63 -21.85
N ALA A 97 7.27 -4.76 -21.81
CA ALA A 97 7.45 -3.32 -21.98
C ALA A 97 8.36 -2.71 -20.89
N LEU A 98 8.31 -3.24 -19.67
CA LEU A 98 9.21 -2.87 -18.57
C LEU A 98 10.60 -3.51 -18.67
N ASN A 99 10.80 -4.44 -19.61
CA ASN A 99 11.96 -5.31 -19.66
C ASN A 99 12.24 -5.93 -18.27
N SER A 100 11.20 -6.53 -17.67
CA SER A 100 11.22 -7.12 -16.33
C SER A 100 11.18 -8.64 -16.40
N LYS A 101 12.34 -9.29 -16.50
CA LYS A 101 12.43 -10.75 -16.46
C LYS A 101 12.69 -11.22 -15.03
N GLY A 102 11.61 -11.50 -14.29
CA GLY A 102 11.65 -12.19 -12.99
C GLY A 102 11.68 -11.30 -11.73
N ASP A 103 11.96 -10.00 -11.85
CA ASP A 103 12.10 -9.10 -10.69
C ASP A 103 10.80 -8.42 -10.25
N VAL A 104 9.69 -8.75 -10.92
CA VAL A 104 8.38 -8.15 -10.69
C VAL A 104 7.38 -9.27 -10.43
N GLY A 105 6.89 -9.34 -9.20
CA GLY A 105 5.84 -10.23 -8.78
C GLY A 105 4.46 -9.69 -9.13
N ILE A 106 3.49 -10.60 -9.23
CA ILE A 106 2.08 -10.32 -9.50
C ILE A 106 1.29 -10.51 -8.21
N THR A 107 0.57 -9.47 -7.78
CA THR A 107 -0.19 -9.46 -6.54
C THR A 107 -1.67 -9.18 -6.83
N GLY A 108 -2.43 -8.75 -5.83
CA GLY A 108 -3.82 -8.36 -5.99
C GLY A 108 -4.72 -9.54 -6.38
N SER A 109 -5.76 -9.23 -7.15
CA SER A 109 -6.72 -10.23 -7.59
C SER A 109 -6.12 -11.30 -8.50
N LEU A 110 -5.10 -10.93 -9.29
CA LEU A 110 -4.36 -11.87 -10.14
C LEU A 110 -3.65 -12.98 -9.36
N LEU A 111 -3.30 -12.76 -8.08
CA LEU A 111 -2.58 -13.75 -7.29
C LEU A 111 -3.47 -14.88 -6.75
N TYR A 112 -4.74 -14.62 -6.48
CA TYR A 112 -5.63 -15.61 -5.87
C TYR A 112 -6.87 -15.95 -6.72
N ASN A 113 -7.25 -15.11 -7.68
CA ASN A 113 -8.35 -15.35 -8.60
C ASN A 113 -8.08 -14.72 -9.99
N PRO A 114 -7.12 -15.27 -10.78
CA PRO A 114 -6.74 -14.70 -12.07
C PRO A 114 -7.88 -14.55 -13.08
N SER A 115 -8.89 -15.43 -13.02
CA SER A 115 -10.03 -15.42 -13.94
C SER A 115 -10.98 -14.23 -13.76
N GLU A 116 -11.01 -13.63 -12.57
CA GLU A 116 -11.91 -12.49 -12.27
C GLU A 116 -11.15 -11.16 -12.12
N ALA A 117 -9.83 -11.18 -12.32
CA ALA A 117 -9.01 -9.98 -12.22
C ALA A 117 -9.38 -8.96 -13.31
N LYS A 118 -9.60 -7.71 -12.88
CA LYS A 118 -9.94 -6.58 -13.78
C LYS A 118 -8.81 -5.56 -13.91
N ASP A 119 -7.85 -5.67 -13.01
CA ASP A 119 -6.69 -4.80 -12.82
C ASP A 119 -5.43 -5.65 -12.75
N MET A 120 -4.29 -5.00 -13.01
CA MET A 120 -2.98 -5.60 -12.85
C MET A 120 -2.28 -5.01 -11.63
N ASP A 121 -2.07 -5.80 -10.59
CA ASP A 121 -1.30 -5.37 -9.43
C ASP A 121 0.08 -6.02 -9.45
N PHE A 122 1.12 -5.19 -9.37
CA PHE A 122 2.52 -5.61 -9.41
C PHE A 122 3.24 -5.30 -8.11
N LEU A 123 4.26 -6.09 -7.79
CA LEU A 123 5.17 -5.90 -6.66
C LEU A 123 6.61 -6.01 -7.14
N THR A 124 7.48 -5.12 -6.69
CA THR A 124 8.94 -5.28 -6.83
C THR A 124 9.65 -4.72 -5.62
N PHE A 125 10.87 -5.18 -5.41
CA PHE A 125 11.82 -4.61 -4.44
C PHE A 125 12.91 -3.76 -5.11
N ASN A 126 12.83 -3.59 -6.44
CA ASN A 126 13.82 -2.86 -7.21
C ASN A 126 13.31 -1.46 -7.60
N ASN A 127 13.86 -0.45 -6.93
CA ASN A 127 13.48 0.95 -7.12
C ASN A 127 13.71 1.48 -8.55
N SER A 128 14.60 0.84 -9.34
CA SER A 128 14.86 1.24 -10.73
C SER A 128 13.63 1.11 -11.65
N TYR A 129 12.61 0.34 -11.24
CA TYR A 129 11.35 0.25 -11.97
C TYR A 129 10.56 1.56 -11.99
N TYR A 130 10.78 2.46 -11.03
CA TYR A 130 10.17 3.78 -11.07
C TYR A 130 10.57 4.56 -12.35
N GLU A 131 11.87 4.61 -12.65
CA GLU A 131 12.40 5.26 -13.86
C GLU A 131 11.90 4.60 -15.15
N LYS A 132 11.73 3.27 -15.14
CA LYS A 132 11.15 2.54 -16.27
C LYS A 132 9.68 2.93 -16.49
N LEU A 133 8.89 3.02 -15.42
CA LEU A 133 7.49 3.48 -15.49
C LEU A 133 7.40 4.92 -16.00
N LEU A 134 8.28 5.83 -15.54
CA LEU A 134 8.36 7.19 -16.05
C LEU A 134 8.63 7.23 -17.56
N ARG A 135 9.55 6.39 -18.05
CA ARG A 135 9.82 6.26 -19.50
C ARG A 135 8.62 5.74 -20.27
N LEU A 136 7.93 4.71 -19.75
CA LEU A 136 6.71 4.20 -20.39
C LEU A 136 5.62 5.27 -20.47
N ARG A 137 5.43 6.06 -19.40
CA ARG A 137 4.47 7.17 -19.38
C ARG A 137 4.84 8.26 -20.37
N LYS A 138 6.12 8.69 -20.39
CA LYS A 138 6.64 9.71 -21.31
C LYS A 138 6.51 9.29 -22.78
N ASN A 139 6.68 7.99 -23.07
CA ASN A 139 6.57 7.44 -24.41
C ASN A 139 5.12 7.10 -24.83
N GLY A 140 4.13 7.40 -23.98
CA GLY A 140 2.71 7.16 -24.27
C GLY A 140 2.29 5.67 -24.22
N VAL A 141 3.15 4.80 -23.67
CA VAL A 141 2.85 3.36 -23.51
C VAL A 141 1.84 3.14 -22.39
N THR A 142 1.96 3.93 -21.32
CA THR A 142 0.96 3.99 -20.23
C THR A 142 0.29 5.36 -20.19
N LYS A 143 -0.90 5.43 -19.60
CA LYS A 143 -1.64 6.68 -19.34
C LYS A 143 -2.00 6.80 -17.87
N ALA A 144 -2.28 8.01 -17.40
CA ALA A 144 -2.76 8.24 -16.05
C ALA A 144 -4.13 7.59 -15.83
N LEU A 145 -4.47 7.30 -14.57
CA LEU A 145 -5.84 7.04 -14.19
C LEU A 145 -6.55 8.40 -14.03
N ASP A 146 -7.53 8.65 -14.89
CA ASP A 146 -8.40 9.82 -14.88
C ASP A 146 -9.75 9.53 -14.20
N VAL A 147 -10.04 8.26 -13.90
CA VAL A 147 -11.24 7.81 -13.20
C VAL A 147 -10.93 7.53 -11.73
N VAL A 148 -11.65 8.22 -10.85
CA VAL A 148 -11.73 7.92 -9.42
C VAL A 148 -12.93 7.03 -9.18
N ASN A 149 -12.73 5.89 -8.53
CA ASN A 149 -13.83 5.08 -8.01
C ASN A 149 -14.14 5.56 -6.59
N ASP A 150 -15.36 6.03 -6.35
CA ASP A 150 -15.82 6.53 -5.04
C ASP A 150 -15.65 5.49 -3.91
N GLU A 151 -15.61 4.20 -4.25
CA GLU A 151 -15.37 3.13 -3.29
C GLU A 151 -13.93 3.09 -2.74
N GLU A 152 -12.97 3.73 -3.42
CA GLU A 152 -11.54 3.76 -3.03
C GLU A 152 -11.18 4.93 -2.11
N ILE A 153 -12.08 5.92 -1.99
CA ILE A 153 -11.86 7.14 -1.24
C ILE A 153 -11.92 6.83 0.25
N GLU A 154 -10.78 6.99 0.90
CA GLU A 154 -10.58 6.89 2.35
C GLU A 154 -9.56 7.95 2.74
N THR A 155 -9.80 8.66 3.85
CA THR A 155 -8.90 9.67 4.46
C THR A 155 -8.72 10.97 3.68
N LEU A 156 -8.55 10.93 2.36
CA LEU A 156 -8.47 12.09 1.45
C LEU A 156 -9.87 12.48 0.93
N ASP A 157 -10.06 13.76 0.58
CA ASP A 157 -11.24 14.17 -0.19
C ASP A 157 -11.12 13.78 -1.68
N TYR A 158 -12.24 13.82 -2.40
CA TYR A 158 -12.32 13.37 -3.79
C TYR A 158 -11.36 14.14 -4.71
N GLU A 159 -11.28 15.46 -4.56
CA GLU A 159 -10.50 16.33 -5.45
C GLU A 159 -9.00 16.14 -5.21
N ASP A 160 -8.57 16.02 -3.95
CA ASP A 160 -7.19 15.70 -3.60
C ASP A 160 -6.80 14.33 -4.13
N PHE A 161 -7.66 13.32 -3.91
CA PHE A 161 -7.41 11.97 -4.39
C PHE A 161 -7.29 11.93 -5.91
N LYS A 162 -8.19 12.61 -6.63
CA LYS A 162 -8.18 12.74 -8.10
C LYS A 162 -6.91 13.43 -8.60
N SER A 163 -6.53 14.55 -7.99
CA SER A 163 -5.34 15.32 -8.35
C SER A 163 -4.06 14.49 -8.21
N LEU A 164 -3.93 13.75 -7.10
CA LEU A 164 -2.81 12.84 -6.89
C LEU A 164 -2.83 11.67 -7.88
N LYS A 165 -4.00 11.08 -8.14
CA LYS A 165 -4.16 9.94 -9.06
C LYS A 165 -3.79 10.29 -10.50
N ALA A 166 -4.07 11.51 -10.94
CA ALA A 166 -3.73 11.99 -12.28
C ALA A 166 -2.21 12.12 -12.53
N ASN A 167 -1.43 12.38 -11.48
CA ASN A 167 0.02 12.64 -11.61
C ASN A 167 0.89 11.41 -11.38
N ARG A 168 0.37 10.38 -10.71
CA ARG A 168 1.15 9.22 -10.31
C ARG A 168 1.49 8.32 -11.51
N VAL A 169 2.69 7.76 -11.47
CA VAL A 169 3.19 6.80 -12.47
C VAL A 169 3.08 5.36 -11.98
N LEU A 170 3.07 5.18 -10.65
CA LEU A 170 2.85 3.90 -9.99
C LEU A 170 1.44 3.36 -10.22
N GLU A 171 0.50 4.21 -10.63
CA GLU A 171 -0.83 3.81 -11.06
C GLU A 171 -1.13 4.39 -12.44
N GLY A 172 -1.92 3.68 -13.24
CA GLY A 172 -2.21 4.09 -14.60
C GLY A 172 -3.05 3.09 -15.36
N THR A 173 -3.08 3.24 -16.68
CA THR A 173 -3.59 2.23 -17.60
C THR A 173 -2.53 1.82 -18.61
N PHE A 174 -2.51 0.54 -18.96
CA PHE A 174 -1.75 -0.03 -20.07
C PHE A 174 -2.73 -0.71 -21.01
N LYS A 175 -2.79 -0.25 -22.27
CA LYS A 175 -3.78 -0.71 -23.27
C LYS A 175 -5.23 -0.68 -22.75
N GLY A 176 -5.55 0.32 -21.92
CA GLY A 176 -6.88 0.49 -21.31
C GLY A 176 -7.14 -0.35 -20.06
N ILE A 177 -6.20 -1.20 -19.64
CA ILE A 177 -6.31 -2.01 -18.42
C ILE A 177 -5.64 -1.27 -17.26
N PRO A 178 -6.34 -1.03 -16.14
CA PRO A 178 -5.73 -0.41 -14.96
C PRO A 178 -4.57 -1.21 -14.40
N TYR A 179 -3.53 -0.52 -13.93
CA TYR A 179 -2.45 -1.13 -13.18
C TYR A 179 -2.13 -0.34 -11.90
N THR A 180 -1.67 -1.09 -10.91
CA THR A 180 -1.03 -0.61 -9.68
C THR A 180 0.34 -1.25 -9.59
N PHE A 181 1.38 -0.46 -9.32
CA PHE A 181 2.76 -0.93 -9.26
C PHE A 181 3.37 -0.57 -7.90
N LYS A 182 3.55 -1.56 -7.04
CA LYS A 182 4.15 -1.38 -5.72
C LYS A 182 5.65 -1.59 -5.80
N ILE A 183 6.41 -0.58 -5.40
CA ILE A 183 7.82 -0.71 -5.08
C ILE A 183 7.91 -0.77 -3.56
N VAL A 184 8.41 -1.86 -3.00
CA VAL A 184 8.54 -2.03 -1.55
C VAL A 184 10.01 -1.98 -1.18
N GLU A 185 10.34 -1.10 -0.26
CA GLU A 185 11.67 -1.00 0.33
C GLU A 185 11.45 -0.88 1.83
N CYS A 186 11.54 -1.98 2.57
CA CYS A 186 11.14 -1.96 3.97
C CYS A 186 12.05 -1.07 4.83
N THR A 187 11.43 -0.36 5.77
CA THR A 187 12.11 0.45 6.77
C THR A 187 11.67 -0.02 8.15
N ASP A 188 12.62 -0.25 9.04
CA ASP A 188 12.35 -0.48 10.44
C ASP A 188 12.24 0.86 11.16
N PHE A 189 11.04 1.18 11.63
CA PHE A 189 10.77 2.39 12.39
C PHE A 189 11.04 2.22 13.89
N GLY A 190 11.23 0.98 14.36
CA GLY A 190 11.31 0.66 15.78
C GLY A 190 9.97 0.76 16.50
N GLU A 191 10.02 0.69 17.83
CA GLU A 191 8.83 0.70 18.68
C GLU A 191 8.19 2.09 18.82
N VAL A 192 6.86 2.13 18.88
CA VAL A 192 6.12 3.30 19.37
C VAL A 192 6.31 3.38 20.88
N LEU A 193 6.78 4.54 21.34
CA LEU A 193 7.04 4.82 22.75
C LEU A 193 5.91 5.65 23.38
N GLU A 194 5.31 6.53 22.59
CA GLU A 194 4.23 7.41 23.02
C GLU A 194 3.31 7.74 21.84
N GLU A 195 2.04 7.95 22.12
CA GLU A 195 1.04 8.43 21.16
C GLU A 195 0.63 9.86 21.54
N ARG A 196 0.53 10.75 20.55
CA ARG A 196 0.03 12.12 20.75
C ARG A 196 -1.03 12.43 19.70
N TYR A 197 -1.92 13.35 20.02
CA TYR A 197 -2.81 13.91 19.01
C TYR A 197 -2.15 15.14 18.36
N TYR A 198 -2.27 15.27 17.04
CA TYR A 198 -1.83 16.45 16.31
C TYR A 198 -2.88 16.87 15.30
N GLU A 199 -3.09 18.18 15.22
CA GLU A 199 -3.89 18.83 14.20
C GLU A 199 -3.14 20.06 13.69
N GLY A 200 -2.87 20.11 12.39
CA GLY A 200 -2.09 21.21 11.81
C GLY A 200 -1.63 20.98 10.39
N VAL A 201 -0.83 21.91 9.89
CA VAL A 201 -0.27 21.85 8.53
C VAL A 201 1.18 21.37 8.59
N LEU A 202 1.45 20.33 7.83
CA LEU A 202 2.78 19.80 7.56
C LEU A 202 3.24 20.28 6.18
N GLU A 203 4.51 20.66 6.06
CA GLU A 203 5.11 21.00 4.77
C GLU A 203 6.16 19.95 4.43
N ILE A 204 6.07 19.35 3.23
CA ILE A 204 7.08 18.41 2.75
C ILE A 204 8.34 19.19 2.42
N ARG A 205 9.34 19.12 3.30
CA ARG A 205 10.62 19.79 3.09
C ARG A 205 11.54 19.00 2.18
N ARG A 206 11.56 17.67 2.35
CA ARG A 206 12.37 16.75 1.55
C ARG A 206 11.64 15.43 1.31
N SER A 207 11.74 14.93 0.08
CA SER A 207 11.17 13.63 -0.31
C SER A 207 12.21 12.53 -0.16
N LEU A 208 12.18 11.80 0.97
CA LEU A 208 13.17 10.77 1.27
C LEU A 208 12.89 9.46 0.53
N LYS A 209 11.63 9.01 0.53
CA LYS A 209 11.16 7.81 -0.15
C LYS A 209 9.80 8.08 -0.81
N PRO A 210 9.75 8.85 -1.91
CA PRO A 210 8.48 9.34 -2.44
C PRO A 210 7.67 8.28 -3.20
N PHE A 211 8.28 7.20 -3.71
CA PHE A 211 7.62 6.24 -4.60
C PHE A 211 7.70 4.78 -4.13
N SER A 212 8.44 4.49 -3.06
CA SER A 212 8.52 3.16 -2.46
C SER A 212 7.67 3.11 -1.19
N LEU A 213 7.16 1.94 -0.82
CA LEU A 213 6.47 1.71 0.44
C LEU A 213 7.45 1.18 1.51
N PRO A 214 7.41 1.70 2.75
CA PRO A 214 6.64 2.88 3.16
C PRO A 214 7.15 4.16 2.49
N VAL A 215 6.24 5.09 2.20
CA VAL A 215 6.61 6.45 1.81
C VAL A 215 7.12 7.19 3.02
N ILE A 216 8.14 8.03 2.83
CA ILE A 216 8.74 8.83 3.90
C ILE A 216 9.04 10.23 3.37
N TYR A 217 8.49 11.24 4.05
CA TYR A 217 8.71 12.66 3.79
C TYR A 217 9.22 13.34 5.06
N ASP A 218 10.25 14.17 4.95
CA ASP A 218 10.71 15.05 6.04
C ASP A 218 9.81 16.28 6.12
N VAL A 219 9.20 16.50 7.28
CA VAL A 219 8.35 17.67 7.56
C VAL A 219 8.97 18.64 8.59
N GLY A 220 10.26 18.47 8.90
CA GLY A 220 11.04 19.31 9.80
C GLY A 220 10.90 18.95 11.28
N SER A 221 9.67 18.73 11.76
CA SER A 221 9.41 18.27 13.13
C SER A 221 9.47 16.75 13.30
N GLY A 222 9.55 16.01 12.18
CA GLY A 222 9.47 14.56 12.13
C GLY A 222 9.32 14.06 10.70
N PHE A 223 8.73 12.88 10.54
CA PHE A 223 8.43 12.29 9.24
C PHE A 223 6.94 12.11 9.03
N ALA A 224 6.44 12.43 7.84
CA ALA A 224 5.15 11.93 7.38
C ALA A 224 5.35 10.61 6.63
N THR A 225 4.65 9.56 7.08
CA THR A 225 4.85 8.20 6.56
C THR A 225 3.53 7.55 6.16
N SER A 226 3.59 6.57 5.27
CA SER A 226 2.43 5.74 4.89
C SER A 226 2.85 4.49 4.14
N PHE A 227 2.05 3.43 4.24
CA PHE A 227 2.15 2.21 3.43
C PHE A 227 1.13 2.17 2.28
N ARG A 228 0.48 3.28 1.96
CA ARG A 228 -0.49 3.40 0.86
C ARG A 228 0.10 4.19 -0.30
N ILE A 229 -0.07 3.65 -1.50
CA ILE A 229 0.35 4.31 -2.76
C ILE A 229 -0.34 5.67 -2.95
N ARG A 230 -1.50 5.92 -2.33
CA ARG A 230 -2.21 7.21 -2.41
C ARG A 230 -1.39 8.41 -1.94
N PHE A 231 -0.38 8.19 -1.11
CA PHE A 231 0.51 9.23 -0.61
C PHE A 231 1.90 9.19 -1.27
N THR A 232 2.09 8.44 -2.36
CA THR A 232 3.33 8.49 -3.15
C THR A 232 3.36 9.72 -4.04
N GLU A 233 4.57 10.08 -4.46
CA GLU A 233 4.87 11.11 -5.46
C GLU A 233 4.37 12.51 -5.05
N LEU A 234 4.29 12.77 -3.74
CA LEU A 234 4.07 14.12 -3.23
C LEU A 234 5.34 14.97 -3.45
N LYS A 235 5.12 16.22 -3.86
CA LYS A 235 6.21 17.14 -4.22
C LYS A 235 6.78 17.82 -2.98
N GLU A 236 8.07 18.12 -3.01
CA GLU A 236 8.66 19.06 -2.05
C GLU A 236 7.99 20.43 -2.16
N GLY A 237 7.79 21.09 -1.01
CA GLY A 237 6.98 22.30 -0.86
C GLY A 237 5.47 22.06 -0.75
N ALA A 238 4.98 20.83 -0.98
CA ALA A 238 3.57 20.52 -0.80
C ALA A 238 3.17 20.67 0.67
N LYS A 239 1.99 21.25 0.91
CA LYS A 239 1.41 21.40 2.24
C LYS A 239 0.29 20.40 2.43
N ILE A 240 0.25 19.78 3.60
CA ILE A 240 -0.73 18.77 3.95
C ILE A 240 -1.34 19.17 5.29
N PHE A 241 -2.65 19.33 5.34
CA PHE A 241 -3.37 19.35 6.61
C PHE A 241 -3.46 17.92 7.14
N PHE A 242 -3.03 17.72 8.38
CA PHE A 242 -3.07 16.46 9.10
C PHE A 242 -3.91 16.63 10.36
N GLU A 243 -4.78 15.67 10.63
CA GLU A 243 -5.52 15.52 11.88
C GLU A 243 -5.49 14.04 12.28
N GLY A 244 -4.91 13.71 13.43
CA GLY A 244 -4.86 12.32 13.88
C GLY A 244 -3.84 12.04 14.99
N THR A 245 -3.67 10.75 15.27
CA THR A 245 -2.63 10.26 16.18
C THR A 245 -1.28 10.29 15.49
N VAL A 246 -0.26 10.77 16.20
CA VAL A 246 1.15 10.71 15.81
C VAL A 246 1.89 9.79 16.76
N TYR A 247 2.84 9.05 16.22
CA TYR A 247 3.63 8.09 16.98
C TYR A 247 5.00 8.69 17.30
N VAL A 248 5.34 8.76 18.58
CA VAL A 248 6.68 9.15 19.02
C VAL A 248 7.51 7.89 19.16
N ARG A 249 8.56 7.83 18.36
CA ARG A 249 9.58 6.77 18.36
C ARG A 249 10.89 7.36 18.88
N LYS A 250 11.95 6.55 18.97
CA LYS A 250 13.23 6.98 19.56
C LYS A 250 13.85 8.18 18.80
N GLY A 251 13.54 9.40 19.27
CA GLY A 251 14.01 10.66 18.71
C GLY A 251 13.25 11.16 17.46
N ILE A 252 12.13 10.55 17.09
CA ILE A 252 11.40 10.83 15.84
C ILE A 252 9.91 10.93 16.12
N ILE A 253 9.25 11.95 15.56
CA ILE A 253 7.79 12.05 15.47
C ILE A 253 7.36 11.50 14.11
N ASP A 254 6.43 10.56 14.11
CA ASP A 254 5.89 9.88 12.94
C ASP A 254 4.43 10.28 12.74
N TYR A 255 4.19 11.10 11.72
CA TYR A 255 2.87 11.50 11.24
C TYR A 255 2.37 10.43 10.27
N ASP A 256 1.78 9.38 10.80
CA ASP A 256 1.27 8.26 10.01
C ASP A 256 -0.02 8.64 9.27
N LEU A 257 0.09 8.80 7.95
CA LEU A 257 -1.02 9.21 7.10
C LEU A 257 -2.05 8.09 6.90
N ASP A 258 -1.74 6.84 7.25
CA ASP A 258 -2.67 5.70 7.13
C ASP A 258 -3.67 5.64 8.29
N THR A 259 -3.26 6.10 9.46
CA THR A 259 -4.08 6.14 10.69
C THR A 259 -4.65 7.53 10.98
N ALA A 260 -4.24 8.54 10.21
CA ALA A 260 -4.81 9.87 10.26
C ALA A 260 -6.34 9.85 10.09
N ARG A 261 -7.03 10.64 10.94
CA ARG A 261 -8.48 10.84 10.85
C ARG A 261 -8.83 11.61 9.58
N ARG A 262 -8.00 12.60 9.23
CA ARG A 262 -8.17 13.42 8.04
C ARG A 262 -6.81 13.84 7.49
N VAL A 263 -6.69 13.74 6.17
CA VAL A 263 -5.56 14.30 5.42
C VAL A 263 -6.13 15.14 4.29
N LYS A 264 -5.60 16.35 4.09
CA LYS A 264 -5.97 17.21 2.96
C LYS A 264 -4.72 17.82 2.34
N ILE A 265 -4.60 17.76 1.01
CA ILE A 265 -3.53 18.45 0.29
C ILE A 265 -3.94 19.91 0.11
N LEU A 266 -3.10 20.83 0.59
CA LEU A 266 -3.32 22.26 0.47
C LEU A 266 -2.53 22.73 -0.74
N THR A 267 -3.24 23.00 -1.84
CA THR A 267 -2.70 23.55 -3.08
C THR A 267 -2.37 25.04 -2.96
#